data_AF-A0A453PEB1-F1
#
_entry.id   AF-A0A453PEB1-F1
#
_cell.length_a   1.000
_cell.length_b   1.000
_cell.length_c   1.000
_cell.angle_alpha   90.00
_cell.angle_beta   90.00
_cell.angle_gamma   90.00
#
_symmetry.space_group_name_H-M   'P 1'
#
loop_
_entity.id
_entity.type
_entity.pdbx_description
1 polymer ?
#
loop_
_entity_poly.entity_id
_entity_poly.type
_entity_poly.pdbx_seq_one_letter_code
_entity_poly.pdbx_strand_id
1 'polypeptide(L)'
;QVGTIGGGTSLTSQAACLNLLGVKGPNHGSPGANARLLATIVAGSVLAGELSLLAALAAGQLVKSHMKYNRSSKDVANAAS
;
A
#
# COMPACT_ATOMS: atom_id res chain seq x y z
N GLN A 1 -7.26 -8.99 9.66
CA GLN A 1 -8.21 -9.86 8.92
C GLN A 1 -8.56 -9.16 7.60
N VAL A 2 -8.65 -9.88 6.48
CA VAL A 2 -8.97 -9.30 5.16
C VAL A 2 -10.02 -10.15 4.42
N GLY A 3 -10.69 -9.57 3.43
CA GLY A 3 -11.69 -10.26 2.61
C GLY A 3 -11.81 -9.65 1.21
N THR A 4 -12.28 -10.44 0.25
CA THR A 4 -12.42 -10.07 -1.17
C THR A 4 -13.88 -9.98 -1.64
N ILE A 5 -14.81 -10.25 -0.71
CA ILE A 5 -16.26 -10.20 -0.88
C ILE A 5 -16.91 -9.47 0.29
N GLY A 6 -18.06 -8.84 0.05
CA GLY A 6 -18.89 -8.19 1.08
C GLY A 6 -18.47 -6.76 1.43
N GLY A 7 -19.39 -6.05 2.08
CA GLY A 7 -19.21 -4.68 2.56
C GLY A 7 -18.62 -3.73 1.51
N GLY A 8 -17.58 -3.00 1.90
CA GLY A 8 -16.91 -2.01 1.05
C GLY A 8 -16.19 -2.59 -0.17
N THR A 9 -15.98 -3.91 -0.27
CA THR A 9 -15.30 -4.51 -1.44
C THR A 9 -16.14 -4.42 -2.71
N SER A 10 -17.45 -4.17 -2.60
CA SER A 10 -18.37 -4.02 -3.75
C SER A 10 -18.43 -2.59 -4.29
N LEU A 11 -17.85 -1.61 -3.59
CA LEU A 11 -17.77 -0.24 -4.07
C LEU A 11 -16.81 -0.12 -5.26
N THR A 12 -17.12 0.74 -6.22
CA THR A 12 -16.44 0.79 -7.53
C THR A 12 -14.92 0.94 -7.42
N SER A 13 -14.44 1.87 -6.61
CA SER A 13 -12.99 2.13 -6.48
C SER A 13 -12.26 0.96 -5.83
N GLN A 14 -12.81 0.43 -4.74
CA GLN A 14 -12.25 -0.70 -4.01
C GLN A 14 -12.29 -1.98 -4.87
N ALA A 15 -13.37 -2.16 -5.63
CA ALA A 15 -13.49 -3.26 -6.59
C ALA A 15 -12.43 -3.15 -7.70
N ALA A 16 -12.20 -1.96 -8.25
CA ALA A 16 -11.16 -1.72 -9.23
C ALA A 16 -9.76 -2.03 -8.68
N CYS A 17 -9.45 -1.61 -7.43
CA CYS A 17 -8.19 -1.96 -6.78
C CYS A 17 -8.03 -3.48 -6.58
N LEU A 18 -9.08 -4.18 -6.15
CA LEU A 18 -9.04 -5.64 -6.00
C LEU A 18 -8.92 -6.36 -7.36
N ASN A 19 -9.49 -5.80 -8.42
CA ASN A 19 -9.31 -6.29 -9.78
C ASN A 19 -7.88 -6.09 -10.28
N LEU A 20 -7.26 -4.93 -10.01
CA LEU A 20 -5.86 -4.67 -10.33
C LEU A 20 -4.93 -5.68 -9.65
N LEU A 21 -5.24 -6.08 -8.42
CA LEU A 21 -4.52 -7.13 -7.69
C LEU A 21 -4.95 -8.56 -8.08
N GLY A 22 -5.92 -8.74 -8.97
CA GLY A 22 -6.39 -10.05 -9.43
C GLY A 22 -7.14 -10.89 -8.39
N VAL A 23 -7.61 -10.28 -7.29
CA VAL A 23 -8.20 -10.98 -6.14
C VAL A 23 -9.66 -10.61 -5.90
N LYS A 24 -10.33 -9.91 -6.82
CA LYS A 24 -11.73 -9.53 -6.63
C LYS A 24 -12.64 -10.75 -6.55
N GLY A 25 -13.56 -10.74 -5.58
CA GLY A 25 -14.67 -11.69 -5.54
C GLY A 25 -14.29 -13.06 -4.97
N PRO A 26 -15.25 -14.01 -5.01
CA PRO A 26 -15.02 -15.39 -4.59
C PRO A 26 -14.19 -16.13 -5.64
N ASN A 27 -13.46 -17.15 -5.20
CA ASN A 27 -12.85 -18.12 -6.09
C ASN A 27 -13.69 -19.40 -6.06
N HIS A 28 -14.34 -19.70 -7.19
CA HIS A 28 -15.27 -20.83 -7.30
C HIS A 28 -14.56 -22.20 -7.21
N GLY A 29 -13.32 -22.31 -7.70
CA GLY A 29 -12.54 -23.56 -7.63
C GLY A 29 -11.88 -23.80 -6.28
N SER A 30 -11.61 -22.75 -5.52
CA SER A 30 -11.01 -22.85 -4.19
C SER A 30 -11.48 -21.68 -3.29
N PRO A 31 -12.60 -21.83 -2.57
CA PRO A 31 -13.11 -20.80 -1.67
C PRO A 31 -12.04 -20.26 -0.70
N GLY A 32 -11.98 -18.94 -0.57
CA GLY A 32 -11.01 -18.24 0.27
C GLY A 32 -9.61 -18.07 -0.33
N ALA A 33 -9.30 -18.65 -1.50
CA ALA A 33 -8.00 -18.47 -2.16
C ALA A 33 -7.66 -17.00 -2.44
N ASN A 34 -8.61 -16.24 -2.99
CA ASN A 34 -8.41 -14.81 -3.27
C ASN A 34 -8.14 -14.00 -1.99
N ALA A 35 -8.83 -14.31 -0.88
CA ALA A 35 -8.59 -13.64 0.41
C ALA A 35 -7.22 -13.99 1.01
N ARG A 36 -6.76 -15.24 0.87
CA ARG A 36 -5.39 -15.65 1.24
C ARG A 36 -4.34 -14.94 0.39
N LEU A 37 -4.57 -14.82 -0.91
CA LEU A 37 -3.67 -14.10 -1.81
C LEU A 37 -3.60 -12.61 -1.44
N LEU A 38 -4.75 -11.97 -1.20
CA LEU A 38 -4.78 -10.59 -0.70
C LEU A 38 -4.02 -10.44 0.62
N ALA A 39 -4.19 -11.37 1.57
CA ALA A 39 -3.44 -11.35 2.83
C ALA A 39 -1.92 -11.46 2.60
N THR A 40 -1.50 -12.29 1.66
CA THR A 40 -0.09 -12.46 1.28
C THR A 40 0.47 -11.19 0.65
N ILE A 41 -0.28 -10.54 -0.25
CA ILE A 41 0.10 -9.25 -0.86
C ILE A 41 0.26 -8.17 0.21
N VAL A 42 -0.67 -8.10 1.18
CA VAL A 42 -0.60 -7.15 2.29
C VAL A 42 0.65 -7.40 3.14
N ALA A 43 0.90 -8.65 3.53
CA ALA A 43 2.09 -8.99 4.33
C ALA A 43 3.40 -8.67 3.57
N GLY A 44 3.47 -8.99 2.28
CA GLY A 44 4.62 -8.66 1.44
C GLY A 44 4.84 -7.15 1.29
N SER A 45 3.75 -6.39 1.11
CA SER A 45 3.81 -4.92 1.04
C SER A 45 4.30 -4.30 2.34
N VAL A 46 3.87 -4.82 3.49
CA VAL A 46 4.35 -4.38 4.82
C VAL A 46 5.85 -4.62 4.95
N LEU A 47 6.31 -5.84 4.65
CA LEU A 47 7.73 -6.19 4.72
C LEU A 47 8.59 -5.30 3.81
N ALA A 48 8.15 -5.06 2.58
CA ALA A 48 8.84 -4.18 1.64
C ALA A 48 8.91 -2.74 2.16
N GLY A 49 7.83 -2.24 2.77
CA GLY A 49 7.78 -0.93 3.41
C GLY A 49 8.75 -0.81 4.58
N GLU A 50 8.77 -1.79 5.48
CA GLU A 50 9.69 -1.82 6.63
C GLU A 50 11.15 -1.87 6.20
N LEU A 51 11.48 -2.72 5.21
CA LEU A 51 12.83 -2.78 4.66
C LEU A 51 13.26 -1.43 4.07
N SER A 52 12.38 -0.80 3.27
CA SER A 52 12.67 0.51 2.68
C SER A 52 12.85 1.59 3.74
N LEU A 53 12.04 1.57 4.81
CA LEU A 53 12.13 2.54 5.90
C LEU A 53 13.43 2.37 6.69
N LEU A 54 13.77 1.13 7.06
CA LEU A 54 15.01 0.82 7.78
C LEU A 54 16.25 1.16 6.95
N ALA A 55 16.23 0.90 5.64
CA ALA A 55 17.30 1.30 4.75
C ALA A 55 17.45 2.83 4.67
N ALA A 56 16.34 3.58 4.58
CA ALA A 56 16.36 5.04 4.57
C ALA A 56 16.86 5.64 5.90
N LEU A 57 16.54 5.01 7.04
CA LEU A 57 17.06 5.38 8.35
C LEU A 57 18.56 5.12 8.45
N ALA A 58 19.00 3.91 8.08
CA ALA A 58 20.41 3.51 8.12
C ALA A 58 21.29 4.37 7.20
N ALA A 59 20.77 4.78 6.04
CA ALA A 59 21.45 5.67 5.11
C ALA A 59 21.31 7.17 5.43
N GLY A 60 20.57 7.54 6.49
CA GLY A 60 20.33 8.94 6.86
C GLY A 60 19.50 9.74 5.83
N GLN A 61 18.73 9.07 4.98
CA GLN A 61 18.00 9.69 3.87
C GLN A 61 16.53 10.03 4.18
N LEU A 62 16.02 9.62 5.34
CA LEU A 62 14.59 9.75 5.67
C LEU A 62 14.08 11.21 5.64
N VAL A 63 14.78 12.16 6.28
CA VAL A 63 14.34 13.57 6.29
C VAL A 63 14.39 14.17 4.88
N LYS A 64 15.43 13.85 4.12
CA LYS A 64 15.60 14.33 2.73
C LYS A 64 14.46 13.87 1.83
N SER A 65 14.04 12.60 1.93
CA SER A 65 12.92 12.09 1.15
C SER A 65 11.60 12.73 1.58
N HIS A 66 11.37 12.95 2.88
CA HIS A 66 10.19 13.67 3.37
C HIS A 66 10.10 15.10 2.86
N MET A 67 11.20 15.87 2.92
CA MET A 67 11.23 17.24 2.42
C MET A 67 11.00 17.32 0.91
N LYS A 68 11.41 16.29 0.17
CA LYS A 68 11.24 16.23 -1.28
C LYS A 68 9.85 15.80 -1.73
N TYR A 69 9.28 14.77 -1.11
CA TYR A 69 8.09 14.08 -1.63
C TYR A 69 6.83 14.28 -0.77
N ASN A 70 6.99 14.59 0.51
CA ASN A 70 5.89 14.71 1.47
C ASN A 70 5.68 16.15 1.95
N ARG A 71 6.34 17.13 1.34
CA ARG A 71 6.17 18.56 1.63
C ARG A 71 6.05 19.35 0.35
N SER A 72 5.17 20.35 0.33
CA SER A 72 5.00 21.23 -0.83
C SER A 72 6.30 22.00 -1.06
N SER A 73 6.74 22.10 -2.32
CA SER A 73 7.92 22.88 -2.69
C SER A 73 7.81 24.35 -2.28
N LYS A 74 6.57 24.87 -2.14
CA LYS A 74 6.30 26.22 -1.61
C LYS A 74 6.72 26.35 -0.14
N ASP A 75 6.46 25.33 0.68
CA ASP A 75 6.83 25.34 2.11
C ASP A 75 8.34 25.19 2.31
N VAL A 76 9.01 24.49 1.38
CA VAL A 76 10.47 24.32 1.40
C VAL A 76 11.18 25.61 1.01
N ALA A 77 10.67 26.34 0.02
CA ALA A 77 11.21 27.64 -0.39
C ALA A 77 11.09 28.70 0.72
N ASN A 78 9.98 28.72 1.45
CA ASN A 78 9.73 29.68 2.53
C ASN A 78 10.58 29.43 3.80
N ALA A 79 11.17 28.23 3.93
CA ALA A 79 12.06 27.89 5.04
C ALA A 79 13.54 28.17 4.73
N ALA A 80 13.87 28.45 3.46
CA ALA A 80 15.23 28.75 2.99
C ALA A 80 15.48 30.26 2.79
N SER A 81 14.43 31.09 2.90
CA SER A 81 14.46 32.56 2.96
C SER A 81 14.49 33.05 4.40
#